data_AF-A0AA39NLU7-F1
#
_entry.id   AF-A0AA39NLU7-F1
#
_cell.length_a   1.000
_cell.length_b   1.000
_cell.length_c   1.000
_cell.angle_alpha   90.00
_cell.angle_beta   90.00
_cell.angle_gamma   90.00
#
_symmetry.space_group_name_H-M   'P 1'
#
loop_
_entity.id
_entity.type
_entity.pdbx_description
1 polymer ?
#
loop_
_entity_poly.entity_id
_entity_poly.type
_entity_poly.pdbx_seq_one_letter_code
_entity_poly.pdbx_strand_id
1 'polypeptide(L)'
;MSDDEDDYLSDKFLAESSSSTRPQTYSSLRKEAQKKSLLKNEQNRQTSRYQREIESREEGLSKSLFTRAKEEQEAGISTGNKAMSIMMKMGFKPGQSLGKTDDEPADAAPSINVANLSKKSGGHKVEPLPLNEWEGRKGIGTRKRALSPTSAERIAKMAKMAETAKQSNFRDRAMQEYAERRAEGRLLSAQRTCSNLDEKAAIEFNVLCLNPNNPESFPAGLMDALEQHTTLSLPTATQHNKTSIESRLRRQMQSDALQPLDDVTDQGQKVVAADPEFSPETLEESAQYLRLQAQDRLELILAYLRDRYLYCFWCGSQYHSHDEMSSECPGPDEDDH
;
A
#
# COMPACT_ATOMS: atom_id res chain seq x y z
N MET A 1 -18.67 24.62 88.36
CA MET A 1 -17.91 25.84 88.02
C MET A 1 -16.99 25.46 86.89
N SER A 2 -17.10 26.16 85.76
CA SER A 2 -16.61 25.81 84.42
C SER A 2 -15.11 25.51 84.36
N ASP A 3 -14.74 24.41 83.71
CA ASP A 3 -13.35 24.07 83.34
C ASP A 3 -13.29 23.43 81.93
N ASP A 4 -14.24 23.80 81.06
CA ASP A 4 -14.38 23.25 79.70
C ASP A 4 -14.47 24.39 78.66
N GLU A 5 -13.86 25.54 78.97
CA GLU A 5 -13.59 26.58 77.98
C GLU A 5 -12.11 26.48 77.61
N ASP A 6 -11.82 26.00 76.40
CA ASP A 6 -10.46 25.89 75.85
C ASP A 6 -9.71 27.22 76.08
N ASP A 7 -8.66 27.19 76.90
CA ASP A 7 -7.85 28.34 77.27
C ASP A 7 -7.38 29.07 76.00
N TYR A 8 -7.77 30.34 75.87
CA TYR A 8 -7.58 31.17 74.67
C TYR A 8 -6.10 31.30 74.26
N LEU A 9 -5.17 30.95 75.15
CA LEU A 9 -3.73 30.96 74.92
C LEU A 9 -3.10 29.55 74.79
N SER A 10 -3.90 28.50 74.63
CA SER A 10 -3.40 27.13 74.46
C SER A 10 -2.72 26.91 73.10
N ASP A 11 -1.65 26.11 73.10
CA ASP A 11 -0.81 25.78 71.92
C ASP A 11 -1.57 25.10 70.78
N LYS A 12 -2.80 24.64 71.04
CA LYS A 12 -3.72 24.04 70.07
C LYS A 12 -4.10 25.05 68.98
N PHE A 13 -4.33 26.31 69.35
CA PHE A 13 -4.61 27.41 68.41
C PHE A 13 -3.36 27.88 67.66
N LEU A 14 -2.17 27.77 68.26
CA LEU A 14 -0.89 28.06 67.60
C LEU A 14 -0.54 27.01 66.54
N ALA A 15 -0.75 25.71 66.83
CA ALA A 15 -0.56 24.64 65.87
C ALA A 15 -1.49 24.78 64.65
N GLU A 16 -2.73 25.19 64.87
CA GLU A 16 -3.71 25.47 63.80
C GLU A 16 -3.27 26.65 62.91
N SER A 17 -2.66 27.70 63.50
CA SER A 17 -2.07 28.82 62.75
C SER A 17 -0.76 28.47 62.01
N SER A 18 0.00 27.48 62.51
CA SER A 18 1.24 26.99 61.90
C SER A 18 1.01 26.08 60.68
N SER A 19 -0.24 25.62 60.48
CA SER A 19 -0.68 24.95 59.26
C SER A 19 -0.86 25.90 58.06
N SER A 20 -0.47 27.17 58.21
CA SER A 20 -0.31 28.08 57.07
C SER A 20 0.78 27.54 56.15
N THR A 21 0.34 26.79 55.13
CA THR A 21 1.15 26.52 53.94
C THR A 21 1.67 27.88 53.47
N ARG A 22 2.96 28.15 53.72
CA ARG A 22 3.59 29.38 53.23
C ARG A 22 3.26 29.45 51.74
N PRO A 23 2.64 30.55 51.26
CA PRO A 23 2.28 30.64 49.85
C PRO A 23 3.57 30.42 49.07
N GLN A 24 3.59 29.35 48.28
CA GLN A 24 4.75 29.01 47.48
C GLN A 24 5.08 30.24 46.63
N THR A 25 6.32 30.71 46.74
CA THR A 25 6.80 31.80 45.90
C THR A 25 6.53 31.46 44.44
N TYR A 26 6.21 32.48 43.63
CA TYR A 26 5.99 32.29 42.20
C TYR A 26 7.12 31.50 41.52
N SER A 27 8.37 31.69 41.98
CA SER A 27 9.53 30.95 41.52
C SER A 27 9.50 29.45 41.85
N SER A 28 8.96 29.04 43.01
CA SER A 28 8.85 27.63 43.39
C SER A 28 7.69 26.94 42.67
N LEU A 29 6.55 27.60 42.51
CA LEU A 29 5.43 27.12 41.68
C LEU A 29 5.86 26.89 40.22
N ARG A 30 6.65 27.82 39.65
CA ARG A 30 7.17 27.69 38.29
C ARG A 30 8.11 26.49 38.15
N LYS A 31 9.00 26.26 39.12
CA LYS A 31 9.90 25.09 39.12
C LYS A 31 9.13 23.78 39.23
N GLU A 32 8.11 23.72 40.07
CA GLU A 32 7.30 22.52 40.23
C GLU A 32 6.47 22.21 38.97
N ALA A 33 5.92 23.24 38.32
CA ALA A 33 5.23 23.11 37.04
C ALA A 33 6.16 22.60 35.93
N GLN A 34 7.40 23.11 35.86
CA GLN A 34 8.42 22.61 34.92
C GLN A 34 8.80 21.15 35.20
N LYS A 35 8.95 20.76 36.47
CA LYS A 35 9.23 19.36 36.82
C LYS A 35 8.08 18.44 36.40
N LYS A 36 6.84 18.86 36.63
CA LYS A 36 5.64 18.11 36.21
C LYS A 36 5.52 18.01 34.69
N SER A 37 5.86 19.05 33.93
CA SER A 37 5.84 18.99 32.46
C SER A 37 6.93 18.08 31.91
N LEU A 38 8.14 18.09 32.49
CA LEU A 38 9.21 17.16 32.12
C LEU A 38 8.81 15.70 32.35
N LEU A 39 8.25 15.39 33.53
CA LEU A 39 7.77 14.03 33.84
C LEU A 39 6.65 13.58 32.88
N LYS A 40 5.72 14.47 32.52
CA LYS A 40 4.68 14.17 31.52
C LYS A 40 5.27 13.96 30.13
N ASN A 41 6.25 14.76 29.73
CA ASN A 41 6.94 14.60 28.45
C ASN A 41 7.72 13.28 28.40
N GLU A 42 8.37 12.88 29.50
CA GLU A 42 9.05 11.58 29.61
C GLU A 42 8.07 10.41 29.55
N GLN A 43 6.90 10.50 30.22
CA GLN A 43 5.86 9.47 30.16
C GLN A 43 5.20 9.37 28.77
N ASN A 44 5.02 10.50 28.09
CA ASN A 44 4.47 10.54 26.73
C ASN A 44 5.50 10.21 25.64
N ARG A 45 6.78 10.13 26.00
CA ARG A 45 7.84 9.75 25.08
C ARG A 45 7.71 8.25 24.79
N GLN A 46 7.12 7.93 23.65
CA GLN A 46 7.07 6.56 23.19
C GLN A 46 8.49 6.04 22.96
N THR A 47 8.78 4.83 23.44
CA THR A 47 10.01 4.11 23.14
C THR A 47 10.13 3.88 21.64
N SER A 48 11.35 3.68 21.15
CA SER A 48 11.56 3.41 19.73
C SER A 48 10.81 2.14 19.31
N ARG A 49 10.30 2.11 18.07
CA ARG A 49 9.60 0.94 17.53
C ARG A 49 10.41 -0.35 17.69
N TYR A 50 11.73 -0.27 17.54
CA TYR A 50 12.66 -1.38 17.71
C TYR A 50 12.69 -1.92 19.14
N GLN A 51 12.79 -1.05 20.15
CA GLN A 51 12.77 -1.45 21.56
C GLN A 51 11.44 -2.11 21.92
N ARG A 52 10.33 -1.53 21.48
CA ARG A 52 8.99 -2.08 21.74
C ARG A 52 8.80 -3.47 21.11
N GLU A 53 9.35 -3.69 19.93
CA GLU A 53 9.29 -5.00 19.27
C GLU A 53 10.13 -6.04 20.01
N ILE A 54 11.34 -5.68 20.48
CA ILE A 54 12.18 -6.54 21.32
C ILE A 54 11.47 -6.89 22.63
N GLU A 55 10.98 -5.89 23.35
CA GLU A 55 10.25 -6.10 24.62
C GLU A 55 9.05 -7.02 24.39
N SER A 56 8.27 -6.82 23.31
CA SER A 56 7.14 -7.69 22.99
C SER A 56 7.57 -9.13 22.65
N ARG A 57 8.74 -9.28 22.03
CA ARG A 57 9.32 -10.58 21.69
C ARG A 57 9.83 -11.30 22.94
N GLU A 58 10.51 -10.60 23.83
CA GLU A 58 10.99 -11.12 25.11
C GLU A 58 9.84 -11.47 26.04
N GLU A 59 8.79 -10.65 26.08
CA GLU A 59 7.54 -10.98 26.78
C GLU A 59 6.85 -12.21 26.18
N GLY A 60 6.82 -12.34 24.86
CA GLY A 60 6.26 -13.51 24.18
C GLY A 60 7.07 -14.79 24.40
N LEU A 61 8.40 -14.67 24.56
CA LEU A 61 9.28 -15.79 24.86
C LEU A 61 9.23 -16.19 26.35
N SER A 62 9.09 -15.21 27.24
CA SER A 62 9.05 -15.44 28.69
C SER A 62 7.68 -15.93 29.18
N LYS A 63 6.57 -15.49 28.55
CA LYS A 63 5.22 -15.96 28.88
C LYS A 63 4.90 -17.23 28.11
N SER A 64 4.75 -18.33 28.83
CA SER A 64 4.25 -19.58 28.25
C SER A 64 2.80 -19.42 27.77
N LEU A 65 2.42 -20.14 26.71
CA LEU A 65 1.03 -20.14 26.22
C LEU A 65 0.01 -20.50 27.32
N PHE A 66 0.41 -21.30 28.30
CA PHE A 66 -0.40 -21.70 29.45
C PHE A 66 -0.60 -20.60 30.50
N THR A 67 0.43 -19.80 30.80
CA THR A 67 0.32 -18.71 31.80
C THR A 67 -0.57 -17.61 31.24
N ARG A 68 -0.36 -17.25 29.97
CA ARG A 68 -1.21 -16.31 29.25
C ARG A 68 -2.66 -16.75 29.18
N ALA A 69 -2.92 -18.04 28.94
CA ALA A 69 -4.29 -18.56 28.90
C ALA A 69 -4.99 -18.54 30.28
N LYS A 70 -4.24 -18.72 31.38
CA LYS A 70 -4.78 -18.58 32.75
C LYS A 70 -5.11 -17.12 33.06
N GLU A 71 -4.19 -16.21 32.75
CA GLU A 71 -4.39 -14.77 32.91
C GLU A 71 -5.60 -14.25 32.09
N GLU A 72 -5.77 -14.73 30.84
CA GLU A 72 -6.91 -14.40 29.99
C GLU A 72 -8.25 -14.95 30.54
N GLN A 73 -8.22 -16.14 31.16
CA GLN A 73 -9.39 -16.72 31.84
C GLN A 73 -9.75 -15.95 33.12
N GLU A 74 -8.77 -15.58 33.94
CA GLU A 74 -8.95 -14.79 35.15
C GLU A 74 -9.44 -13.36 34.84
N ALA A 75 -9.00 -12.80 33.70
CA ALA A 75 -9.47 -11.50 33.19
C ALA A 75 -10.88 -11.54 32.56
N GLY A 76 -11.55 -12.70 32.52
CA GLY A 76 -12.92 -12.82 32.00
C GLY A 76 -13.04 -12.68 30.48
N ILE A 77 -11.92 -12.77 29.75
CA ILE A 77 -11.89 -12.68 28.28
C ILE A 77 -12.23 -14.07 27.73
N SER A 78 -13.52 -14.30 27.41
CA SER A 78 -14.05 -15.60 26.96
C SER A 78 -13.51 -16.08 25.61
N THR A 79 -12.74 -15.25 24.89
CA THR A 79 -12.02 -15.63 23.67
C THR A 79 -10.66 -16.23 24.01
N GLY A 80 -10.64 -17.30 24.82
CA GLY A 80 -9.41 -18.07 25.05
C GLY A 80 -8.85 -18.61 23.73
N ASN A 81 -7.52 -18.74 23.63
CA ASN A 81 -6.83 -19.23 22.43
C ASN A 81 -7.53 -20.46 21.82
N LYS A 82 -8.15 -20.29 20.64
CA LYS A 82 -8.90 -21.35 19.93
C LYS A 82 -8.07 -22.63 19.76
N ALA A 83 -6.76 -22.47 19.50
CA ALA A 83 -5.81 -23.57 19.39
C ALA A 83 -5.71 -24.40 20.68
N MET A 84 -5.71 -23.76 21.86
CA MET A 84 -5.71 -24.45 23.15
C MET A 84 -7.02 -25.20 23.40
N SER A 85 -8.16 -24.58 23.05
CA SER A 85 -9.46 -25.25 23.14
C SER A 85 -9.57 -26.47 22.22
N ILE A 86 -9.03 -26.38 21.00
CA ILE A 86 -8.94 -27.50 20.07
C ILE A 86 -8.02 -28.59 20.64
N MET A 87 -6.84 -28.24 21.16
CA MET A 87 -5.92 -29.23 21.75
C MET A 87 -6.55 -29.96 22.94
N MET A 88 -7.23 -29.25 23.85
CA MET A 88 -7.96 -29.88 24.97
C MET A 88 -9.06 -30.84 24.48
N LYS A 89 -9.81 -30.45 23.43
CA LYS A 89 -10.83 -31.32 22.80
C LYS A 89 -10.23 -32.55 22.11
N MET A 90 -8.98 -32.46 21.65
CA MET A 90 -8.23 -33.59 21.06
C MET A 90 -7.52 -34.45 22.12
N GLY A 91 -7.80 -34.25 23.42
CA GLY A 91 -7.27 -35.06 24.51
C GLY A 91 -5.95 -34.56 25.10
N PHE A 92 -5.51 -33.34 24.77
CA PHE A 92 -4.32 -32.74 25.38
C PHE A 92 -4.60 -32.30 26.83
N LYS A 93 -3.88 -32.88 27.79
CA LYS A 93 -3.81 -32.39 29.17
C LYS A 93 -2.45 -31.73 29.39
N PRO A 94 -2.36 -30.55 30.04
CA PRO A 94 -1.08 -29.91 30.33
C PRO A 94 -0.13 -30.89 31.07
N GLY A 95 1.03 -31.16 30.47
CA GLY A 95 2.01 -32.13 31.00
C GLY A 95 1.87 -33.56 30.48
N GLN A 96 0.84 -33.87 29.68
CA GLN A 96 0.71 -35.15 28.97
C GLN A 96 0.93 -34.98 27.47
N SER A 97 1.42 -36.03 26.84
CA SER A 97 1.62 -36.08 25.41
C SER A 97 0.29 -36.28 24.67
N LEU A 98 0.12 -35.61 23.53
CA LEU A 98 -1.09 -35.72 22.71
C LEU A 98 -1.14 -37.08 21.97
N GLY A 99 -2.13 -37.92 22.27
CA GLY A 99 -2.36 -39.19 21.59
C GLY A 99 -2.88 -40.30 22.51
N LYS A 100 -3.20 -41.47 21.94
CA LYS A 100 -3.70 -42.64 22.70
C LYS A 100 -2.58 -43.18 23.60
N THR A 101 -2.82 -43.22 24.90
CA THR A 101 -1.92 -43.86 25.88
C THR A 101 -2.09 -45.38 25.79
N ASP A 102 -0.98 -46.13 25.88
CA ASP A 102 -0.99 -47.60 25.80
C ASP A 102 -1.48 -48.29 27.10
N ASP A 103 -1.99 -47.53 28.07
CA ASP A 103 -2.57 -48.06 29.32
C ASP A 103 -4.06 -48.35 29.17
N GLU A 104 -4.41 -49.45 28.50
CA GLU A 104 -5.71 -50.13 28.64
C GLU A 104 -5.44 -51.64 28.82
N PRO A 105 -6.00 -52.30 29.86
CA PRO A 105 -5.80 -53.72 30.08
C PRO A 105 -6.46 -54.52 28.95
N ALA A 106 -5.65 -55.34 28.29
CA ALA A 106 -6.04 -56.16 27.17
C ALA A 106 -7.00 -57.29 27.59
N ASP A 107 -8.28 -57.15 27.27
CA ASP A 107 -9.19 -58.28 27.09
C ASP A 107 -10.16 -58.04 25.91
N ALA A 108 -10.30 -59.08 25.08
CA ALA A 108 -11.16 -59.29 23.89
C ALA A 108 -10.54 -59.01 22.48
N ALA A 109 -10.25 -60.13 21.79
CA ALA A 109 -9.71 -60.34 20.44
C ALA A 109 -10.73 -60.08 19.28
N PRO A 110 -10.46 -60.41 17.98
CA PRO A 110 -9.22 -60.81 17.31
C PRO A 110 -8.84 -59.97 16.05
N SER A 111 -7.65 -60.29 15.57
CA SER A 111 -6.88 -59.73 14.45
C SER A 111 -7.60 -59.58 13.10
N ILE A 112 -7.32 -58.45 12.43
CA ILE A 112 -7.24 -58.40 10.97
C ILE A 112 -5.87 -57.81 10.61
N ASN A 113 -5.04 -58.64 9.98
CA ASN A 113 -3.73 -58.27 9.46
C ASN A 113 -3.90 -57.45 8.18
N VAL A 114 -3.50 -56.18 8.21
CA VAL A 114 -3.12 -55.43 7.02
C VAL A 114 -1.67 -54.98 7.18
N ALA A 115 -0.87 -55.41 6.23
CA ALA A 115 0.58 -55.30 6.21
C ALA A 115 1.09 -53.86 6.07
N ASN A 116 2.30 -53.66 6.60
CA ASN A 116 3.28 -52.65 6.19
C ASN A 116 2.88 -51.17 6.31
N LEU A 117 3.02 -50.63 7.53
CA LEU A 117 3.86 -49.45 7.73
C LEU A 117 4.72 -49.68 8.97
N SER A 118 6.02 -49.47 8.82
CA SER A 118 7.03 -49.52 9.88
C SER A 118 6.61 -48.65 11.06
N LYS A 119 6.07 -49.28 12.10
CA LYS A 119 5.85 -48.72 13.42
C LYS A 119 7.22 -48.44 14.05
N LYS A 120 7.82 -47.29 13.77
CA LYS A 120 8.71 -46.65 14.74
C LYS A 120 7.79 -46.12 15.82
N SER A 121 7.59 -46.92 16.87
CA SER A 121 7.02 -46.46 18.14
C SER A 121 7.99 -45.47 18.79
N GLY A 122 8.10 -44.27 18.22
CA GLY A 122 8.52 -43.13 19.01
C GLY A 122 7.34 -42.83 19.91
N GLY A 123 7.44 -43.22 21.19
CA GLY A 123 6.45 -42.82 22.19
C GLY A 123 6.15 -41.33 22.05
N HIS A 124 4.91 -40.93 22.32
CA HIS A 124 4.50 -39.54 22.19
C HIS A 124 5.48 -38.66 22.97
N LYS A 125 6.15 -37.75 22.27
CA LYS A 125 7.25 -36.96 22.87
C LYS A 125 6.64 -35.90 23.77
N VAL A 126 6.94 -36.00 25.07
CA VAL A 126 6.63 -34.96 26.07
C VAL A 126 7.64 -33.81 25.99
N GLU A 127 8.85 -34.10 25.53
CA GLU A 127 9.92 -33.12 25.39
C GLU A 127 9.81 -32.34 24.06
N PRO A 128 10.02 -31.01 24.09
CA PRO A 128 9.98 -30.17 22.89
C PRO A 128 11.01 -30.63 21.85
N LEU A 129 10.68 -30.47 20.56
CA LEU A 129 11.61 -30.74 19.47
C LEU A 129 12.89 -29.90 19.68
N PRO A 130 14.09 -30.51 19.63
CA PRO A 130 15.33 -29.76 19.78
C PRO A 130 15.45 -28.77 18.62
N LEU A 131 15.63 -27.49 18.96
CA LEU A 131 15.90 -26.45 17.98
C LEU A 131 17.30 -26.67 17.46
N ASN A 132 17.41 -27.07 16.19
CA ASN A 132 18.69 -27.07 15.49
C ASN A 132 19.04 -25.62 15.14
N GLU A 133 19.76 -24.96 16.02
CA GLU A 133 20.37 -23.68 15.71
C GLU A 133 21.45 -23.89 14.64
N TRP A 134 21.50 -22.98 13.67
CA TRP A 134 22.52 -23.00 12.64
C TRP A 134 23.89 -22.73 13.30
N GLU A 135 24.69 -23.77 13.52
CA GLU A 135 26.01 -23.73 14.18
C GLU A 135 27.13 -23.06 13.34
N GLY A 136 26.86 -21.92 12.71
CA GLY A 136 27.86 -21.12 12.01
C GLY A 136 28.71 -21.89 10.97
N ARG A 137 29.99 -21.54 10.86
CA ARG A 137 30.95 -22.03 9.85
C ARG A 137 31.45 -23.46 10.15
N LYS A 138 30.57 -24.46 10.17
CA LYS A 138 30.99 -25.86 9.92
C LYS A 138 31.42 -25.97 8.45
N GLY A 139 32.69 -26.28 8.22
CA GLY A 139 33.31 -26.26 6.90
C GLY A 139 32.58 -27.10 5.83
N ILE A 140 32.55 -26.58 4.61
CA ILE A 140 31.95 -27.14 3.38
C ILE A 140 32.39 -28.57 3.02
N GLY A 141 33.43 -29.12 3.68
CA GLY A 141 34.02 -30.42 3.36
C GLY A 141 33.41 -31.64 4.05
N THR A 142 32.57 -31.49 5.09
CA THR A 142 32.04 -32.65 5.85
C THR A 142 30.71 -33.17 5.36
N ARG A 143 30.05 -32.47 4.43
CA ARG A 143 28.80 -32.93 3.80
C ARG A 143 29.07 -33.30 2.34
N LYS A 144 28.47 -34.41 1.87
CA LYS A 144 28.49 -34.78 0.45
C LYS A 144 28.02 -33.57 -0.36
N ARG A 145 28.89 -33.05 -1.24
CA ARG A 145 28.63 -31.87 -2.06
C ARG A 145 27.33 -32.10 -2.84
N ALA A 146 26.35 -31.21 -2.72
CA ALA A 146 25.14 -31.28 -3.54
C ALA A 146 25.55 -31.26 -5.02
N LEU A 147 24.86 -32.04 -5.85
CA LEU A 147 25.09 -32.04 -7.31
C LEU A 147 25.02 -30.60 -7.83
N SER A 148 25.90 -30.25 -8.77
CA SER A 148 25.88 -28.93 -9.39
C SER A 148 24.49 -28.63 -9.95
N PRO A 149 23.96 -27.41 -9.73
CA PRO A 149 22.59 -27.09 -10.10
C PRO A 149 22.36 -27.33 -11.58
N THR A 150 21.28 -28.04 -11.88
CA THR A 150 20.89 -28.38 -13.25
C THR A 150 20.56 -27.12 -14.05
N SER A 151 20.52 -27.21 -15.39
CA SER A 151 20.13 -26.07 -16.24
C SER A 151 18.76 -25.51 -15.87
N ALA A 152 17.80 -26.38 -15.55
CA ALA A 152 16.46 -26.00 -15.11
C ALA A 152 16.48 -25.20 -13.79
N GLU A 153 17.29 -25.61 -12.80
CA GLU A 153 17.43 -24.88 -11.55
C GLU A 153 18.08 -23.51 -11.73
N ARG A 154 19.04 -23.39 -12.65
CA ARG A 154 19.64 -22.09 -13.02
C ARG A 154 18.62 -21.17 -13.65
N ILE A 155 17.80 -21.68 -14.57
CA ILE A 155 16.71 -20.92 -15.21
C ILE A 155 15.68 -20.47 -14.16
N ALA A 156 15.25 -21.38 -13.27
CA ALA A 156 14.31 -21.05 -12.20
C ALA A 156 14.87 -20.01 -11.22
N LYS A 157 16.18 -20.06 -10.92
CA LYS A 157 16.84 -19.08 -10.08
C LYS A 157 16.94 -17.72 -10.77
N MET A 158 17.24 -17.68 -12.07
CA MET A 158 17.24 -16.45 -12.86
C MET A 158 15.84 -15.83 -12.94
N ALA A 159 14.80 -16.63 -13.14
CA ALA A 159 13.40 -16.17 -13.13
C ALA A 159 13.00 -15.58 -11.78
N LYS A 160 13.32 -16.25 -10.66
CA LYS A 160 13.07 -15.72 -9.31
C LYS A 160 13.83 -14.43 -9.03
N MET A 161 15.10 -14.32 -9.46
CA MET A 161 15.85 -13.07 -9.31
C MET A 161 15.20 -11.91 -10.08
N ALA A 162 14.72 -12.18 -11.30
CA ALA A 162 14.01 -11.19 -12.10
C ALA A 162 12.66 -10.79 -11.46
N GLU A 163 11.93 -11.72 -10.85
CA GLU A 163 10.70 -11.41 -10.10
C GLU A 163 10.97 -10.58 -8.85
N THR A 164 12.01 -10.91 -8.08
CA THR A 164 12.39 -10.13 -6.89
C THR A 164 12.89 -8.74 -7.26
N ALA A 165 13.53 -8.57 -8.42
CA ALA A 165 13.91 -7.26 -8.93
C ALA A 165 12.70 -6.43 -9.37
N LYS A 166 11.64 -7.08 -9.86
CA LYS A 166 10.35 -6.44 -10.22
C LYS A 166 9.49 -6.13 -9.00
N GLN A 167 9.68 -6.82 -7.89
CA GLN A 167 9.07 -6.45 -6.61
C GLN A 167 9.75 -5.18 -6.09
N SER A 168 9.31 -4.03 -6.58
CA SER A 168 9.62 -2.73 -5.99
C SER A 168 9.33 -2.79 -4.49
N ASN A 169 10.21 -2.22 -3.65
CA ASN A 169 9.93 -2.14 -2.23
C ASN A 169 8.57 -1.45 -2.04
N PHE A 170 7.75 -1.92 -1.11
CA PHE A 170 6.43 -1.32 -0.84
C PHE A 170 6.47 0.21 -0.73
N ARG A 171 7.58 0.74 -0.19
CA ARG A 171 7.85 2.18 -0.08
C ARG A 171 7.95 2.86 -1.44
N ASP A 172 8.68 2.27 -2.39
CA ASP A 172 8.90 2.83 -3.72
C ASP A 172 7.59 2.89 -4.50
N ARG A 173 6.78 1.82 -4.41
CA ARG A 173 5.43 1.79 -5.00
C ARG A 173 4.53 2.87 -4.40
N ALA A 174 4.52 3.01 -3.08
CA ALA A 174 3.72 4.03 -2.40
C ALA A 174 4.17 5.46 -2.75
N MET A 175 5.48 5.68 -2.90
CA MET A 175 6.05 6.95 -3.35
C MET A 175 5.62 7.27 -4.78
N GLN A 176 5.72 6.31 -5.71
CA GLN A 176 5.29 6.47 -7.09
C GLN A 176 3.80 6.78 -7.18
N GLU A 177 2.95 6.01 -6.48
CA GLU A 177 1.50 6.21 -6.48
C GLU A 177 1.09 7.56 -5.89
N TYR A 178 1.81 8.05 -4.87
CA TYR A 178 1.60 9.39 -4.34
C TYR A 178 2.03 10.47 -5.33
N ALA A 179 3.19 10.30 -5.99
CA ALA A 179 3.69 11.21 -7.01
C ALA A 179 2.73 11.29 -8.21
N GLU A 180 2.23 10.16 -8.69
CA GLU A 180 1.24 10.08 -9.76
C GLU A 180 -0.06 10.82 -9.38
N ARG A 181 -0.63 10.57 -8.19
CA ARG A 181 -1.84 11.29 -7.74
C ARG A 181 -1.62 12.79 -7.61
N ARG A 182 -0.44 13.20 -7.12
CA ARG A 182 -0.07 14.62 -7.03
C ARG A 182 0.04 15.22 -8.43
N ALA A 183 0.66 14.52 -9.37
CA ALA A 183 0.78 14.93 -10.75
C ALA A 183 -0.59 15.04 -11.43
N GLU A 184 -1.51 14.09 -11.23
CA GLU A 184 -2.87 14.14 -11.78
C GLU A 184 -3.65 15.39 -11.32
N GLY A 185 -3.58 15.71 -10.03
CA GLY A 185 -4.24 16.91 -9.50
C GLY A 185 -3.74 18.19 -10.18
N ARG A 186 -2.44 18.25 -10.48
CA ARG A 186 -1.80 19.39 -11.16
C ARG A 186 -2.04 19.40 -12.66
N LEU A 187 -2.01 18.23 -13.29
CA LEU A 187 -2.32 18.02 -14.69
C LEU A 187 -3.68 18.65 -15.03
N LEU A 188 -4.69 18.38 -14.20
CA LEU A 188 -6.03 18.96 -14.37
C LEU A 188 -6.02 20.50 -14.31
N SER A 189 -5.27 21.10 -13.38
CA SER A 189 -5.11 22.56 -13.34
C SER A 189 -4.35 23.10 -14.54
N ALA A 190 -3.25 22.44 -14.95
CA ALA A 190 -2.41 22.86 -16.07
C ALA A 190 -3.17 22.75 -17.42
N GLN A 191 -3.98 21.71 -17.59
CA GLN A 191 -4.84 21.55 -18.77
C GLN A 191 -5.91 22.63 -18.83
N ARG A 192 -6.54 23.00 -17.71
CA ARG A 192 -7.47 24.14 -17.70
C ARG A 192 -6.78 25.43 -18.11
N THR A 193 -5.57 25.70 -17.61
CA THR A 193 -4.81 26.88 -18.04
C THR A 193 -4.45 26.79 -19.53
N CYS A 194 -4.08 25.61 -20.01
CA CYS A 194 -3.79 25.36 -21.43
C CYS A 194 -5.02 25.63 -22.29
N SER A 195 -6.18 25.03 -22.00
CA SER A 195 -7.42 25.26 -22.75
C SER A 195 -7.80 26.74 -22.79
N ASN A 196 -7.70 27.48 -21.68
CA ASN A 196 -7.99 28.91 -21.66
C ASN A 196 -7.01 29.74 -22.52
N LEU A 197 -5.74 29.34 -22.64
CA LEU A 197 -4.74 30.02 -23.47
C LEU A 197 -4.86 29.60 -24.94
N ASP A 198 -5.16 28.33 -25.20
CA ASP A 198 -5.45 27.76 -26.51
C ASP A 198 -6.69 28.43 -27.13
N GLU A 199 -7.77 28.62 -26.37
CA GLU A 199 -8.97 29.35 -26.79
C GLU A 199 -8.65 30.79 -27.20
N LYS A 200 -7.79 31.49 -26.43
CA LYS A 200 -7.34 32.85 -26.78
C LYS A 200 -6.49 32.89 -28.05
N ALA A 201 -5.75 31.81 -28.31
CA ALA A 201 -4.94 31.66 -29.51
C ALA A 201 -5.71 31.03 -30.69
N ALA A 202 -7.01 30.77 -30.54
CA ALA A 202 -7.87 30.11 -31.52
C ALA A 202 -7.37 28.71 -31.94
N ILE A 203 -6.79 27.95 -31.01
CA ILE A 203 -6.43 26.55 -31.22
C ILE A 203 -7.62 25.68 -30.76
N GLU A 204 -8.26 25.00 -31.70
CA GLU A 204 -9.48 24.23 -31.44
C GLU A 204 -9.22 22.89 -30.74
N PHE A 205 -8.08 22.25 -31.03
CA PHE A 205 -7.75 20.95 -30.48
C PHE A 205 -6.25 20.81 -30.18
N ASN A 206 -5.95 20.33 -28.98
CA ASN A 206 -4.60 20.03 -28.53
C ASN A 206 -4.59 18.66 -27.85
N VAL A 207 -3.72 17.77 -28.34
CA VAL A 207 -3.55 16.39 -27.85
C VAL A 207 -3.18 16.37 -26.36
N LEU A 208 -2.44 17.38 -25.88
CA LEU A 208 -1.99 17.46 -24.49
C LEU A 208 -3.14 17.66 -23.50
N CYS A 209 -4.30 18.14 -23.96
CA CYS A 209 -5.48 18.36 -23.13
C CYS A 209 -6.32 17.09 -22.88
N LEU A 210 -5.96 15.96 -23.52
CA LEU A 210 -6.69 14.69 -23.37
C LEU A 210 -6.53 14.09 -21.96
N ASN A 211 -7.65 13.63 -21.39
CA ASN A 211 -7.69 13.02 -20.06
C ASN A 211 -8.45 11.69 -20.05
N PRO A 212 -7.82 10.56 -19.72
CA PRO A 212 -8.50 9.27 -19.69
C PRO A 212 -9.65 9.24 -18.66
N ASN A 213 -9.53 9.97 -17.56
CA ASN A 213 -10.54 10.00 -16.50
C ASN A 213 -11.77 10.88 -16.82
N ASN A 214 -11.68 11.76 -17.83
CA ASN A 214 -12.73 12.71 -18.17
C ASN A 214 -13.18 12.51 -19.63
N PRO A 215 -14.36 11.92 -19.88
CA PRO A 215 -14.81 11.65 -21.25
C PRO A 215 -15.07 12.91 -22.07
N GLU A 216 -15.35 14.05 -21.42
CA GLU A 216 -15.55 15.35 -22.08
C GLU A 216 -14.26 15.94 -22.66
N SER A 217 -13.08 15.41 -22.29
CA SER A 217 -11.81 15.87 -22.86
C SER A 217 -11.56 15.38 -24.28
N PHE A 218 -12.32 14.38 -24.74
CA PHE A 218 -12.16 13.80 -26.06
C PHE A 218 -13.14 14.45 -27.05
N PRO A 219 -12.68 14.91 -28.23
CA PRO A 219 -13.58 15.32 -29.28
C PRO A 219 -14.39 14.12 -29.78
N ALA A 220 -15.59 14.39 -30.31
CA ALA A 220 -16.49 13.35 -30.81
C ALA A 220 -15.76 12.45 -31.82
N GLY A 221 -15.92 11.13 -31.68
CA GLY A 221 -15.32 10.15 -32.60
C GLY A 221 -13.85 9.79 -32.35
N LEU A 222 -13.07 10.61 -31.62
CA LEU A 222 -11.63 10.33 -31.41
C LEU A 222 -11.38 9.08 -30.57
N MET A 223 -12.22 8.84 -29.55
CA MET A 223 -12.16 7.63 -28.74
C MET A 223 -12.42 6.38 -29.58
N ASP A 224 -13.47 6.40 -30.41
CA ASP A 224 -13.82 5.29 -31.30
C ASP A 224 -12.72 5.04 -32.34
N ALA A 225 -12.10 6.11 -32.87
CA ALA A 225 -10.99 6.02 -33.82
C ALA A 225 -9.71 5.45 -33.17
N LEU A 226 -9.38 5.89 -31.95
CA LEU A 226 -8.23 5.37 -31.19
C LEU A 226 -8.38 3.88 -30.89
N GLU A 227 -9.58 3.43 -30.52
CA GLU A 227 -9.85 2.01 -30.25
C GLU A 227 -9.77 1.13 -31.50
N GLN A 228 -10.09 1.67 -32.68
CA GLN A 228 -10.06 0.95 -33.96
C GLN A 228 -8.66 0.91 -34.56
N HIS A 229 -7.92 2.01 -34.46
CA HIS A 229 -6.64 2.17 -35.16
C HIS A 229 -5.41 1.92 -34.27
N THR A 230 -5.59 1.80 -32.95
CA THR A 230 -4.45 1.65 -32.02
C THR A 230 -4.67 0.52 -31.02
N THR A 231 -3.58 -0.01 -30.49
CA THR A 231 -3.60 -1.07 -29.46
C THR A 231 -3.92 -0.55 -28.04
N LEU A 232 -4.38 0.69 -27.93
CA LEU A 232 -4.71 1.29 -26.65
C LEU A 232 -5.98 0.68 -26.05
N SER A 233 -5.89 0.29 -24.78
CA SER A 233 -7.05 -0.05 -23.96
C SER A 233 -7.16 0.99 -22.84
N LEU A 234 -8.09 1.93 -22.97
CA LEU A 234 -8.32 2.93 -21.92
C LEU A 234 -9.14 2.31 -20.76
N PRO A 235 -8.72 2.50 -19.49
CA PRO A 235 -9.34 1.85 -18.32
C PRO A 235 -10.76 2.35 -17.99
N THR A 236 -11.20 3.47 -18.54
CA THR A 236 -12.48 4.13 -18.25
C THR A 236 -13.71 3.40 -18.84
N ALA A 237 -13.50 2.29 -19.54
CA ALA A 237 -14.54 1.42 -20.08
C ALA A 237 -15.33 0.60 -19.02
N THR A 238 -15.24 0.93 -17.73
CA THR A 238 -15.74 0.06 -16.64
C THR A 238 -17.18 0.31 -16.18
N GLN A 239 -17.93 1.31 -16.67
CA GLN A 239 -19.32 1.53 -16.21
C GLN A 239 -20.45 1.55 -17.26
N HIS A 240 -20.19 1.64 -18.57
CA HIS A 240 -21.26 1.67 -19.59
C HIS A 240 -21.34 0.46 -20.55
N ASN A 241 -20.53 -0.60 -20.34
CA ASN A 241 -20.22 -1.55 -21.40
C ASN A 241 -20.68 -3.00 -21.15
N LYS A 242 -21.99 -3.26 -21.18
CA LYS A 242 -22.47 -4.59 -21.61
C LYS A 242 -23.07 -4.55 -23.00
N THR A 243 -23.81 -3.48 -23.32
CA THR A 243 -24.38 -3.23 -24.65
C THR A 243 -23.33 -2.79 -25.68
N SER A 244 -22.22 -2.16 -25.24
CA SER A 244 -21.18 -1.64 -26.13
C SER A 244 -20.19 -2.69 -26.65
N ILE A 245 -19.98 -3.80 -25.94
CA ILE A 245 -19.00 -4.81 -26.37
C ILE A 245 -19.54 -5.60 -27.56
N GLU A 246 -20.83 -5.92 -27.56
CA GLU A 246 -21.50 -6.63 -28.65
C GLU A 246 -21.57 -5.77 -29.93
N SER A 247 -21.96 -4.50 -29.80
CA SER A 247 -21.97 -3.56 -30.92
C SER A 247 -20.56 -3.28 -31.46
N ARG A 248 -19.55 -3.24 -30.57
CA ARG A 248 -18.12 -3.13 -30.93
C ARG A 248 -17.62 -4.36 -31.70
N LEU A 249 -17.86 -5.57 -31.19
CA LEU A 249 -17.46 -6.80 -31.87
C LEU A 249 -18.13 -6.92 -33.24
N ARG A 250 -19.41 -6.54 -33.34
CA ARG A 250 -20.17 -6.55 -34.58
C ARG A 250 -19.62 -5.57 -35.62
N ARG A 251 -19.18 -4.37 -35.22
CA ARG A 251 -18.52 -3.41 -36.11
C ARG A 251 -17.15 -3.89 -36.57
N GLN A 252 -16.34 -4.45 -35.67
CA GLN A 252 -15.04 -5.01 -36.03
C GLN A 252 -15.17 -6.21 -36.98
N MET A 253 -16.15 -7.08 -36.76
CA MET A 253 -16.44 -8.17 -37.69
C MET A 253 -16.94 -7.66 -39.05
N GLN A 254 -17.58 -6.49 -39.11
CA GLN A 254 -18.00 -5.87 -40.37
C GLN A 254 -16.82 -5.24 -41.12
N SER A 255 -15.82 -4.66 -40.42
CA SER A 255 -14.62 -4.14 -41.07
C SER A 255 -13.71 -5.24 -41.61
N ASP A 256 -13.64 -6.37 -40.91
CA ASP A 256 -12.79 -7.52 -41.27
C ASP A 256 -13.49 -8.47 -42.26
N ALA A 257 -14.77 -8.24 -42.59
CA ALA A 257 -15.52 -9.05 -43.53
C ALA A 257 -15.04 -8.81 -44.97
N LEU A 258 -14.38 -9.81 -45.57
CA LEU A 258 -13.98 -9.78 -46.97
C LEU A 258 -15.23 -9.70 -47.87
N GLN A 259 -15.33 -8.64 -48.68
CA GLN A 259 -16.42 -8.49 -49.64
C GLN A 259 -16.23 -9.44 -50.84
N PRO A 260 -17.30 -10.09 -51.33
CA PRO A 260 -17.27 -10.85 -52.57
C PRO A 260 -16.88 -9.94 -53.75
N LEU A 261 -16.01 -10.44 -54.63
CA LEU A 261 -15.67 -9.79 -55.89
C LEU A 261 -16.85 -9.97 -56.86
N ASP A 262 -17.83 -9.06 -56.81
CA ASP A 262 -18.90 -9.01 -57.80
C ASP A 262 -18.58 -8.00 -58.91
N ASP A 263 -18.92 -8.44 -60.12
CA ASP A 263 -18.67 -7.81 -61.41
C ASP A 263 -19.43 -6.47 -61.56
N VAL A 264 -18.83 -5.57 -62.31
CA VAL A 264 -19.28 -4.19 -62.60
C VAL A 264 -20.79 -4.04 -62.90
N THR A 265 -21.56 -3.38 -62.02
CA THR A 265 -22.60 -2.38 -62.37
C THR A 265 -23.12 -1.59 -61.15
N ASP A 266 -22.77 -0.31 -61.14
CA ASP A 266 -23.52 0.92 -60.77
C ASP A 266 -24.54 0.99 -59.60
N GLN A 267 -24.19 1.88 -58.66
CA GLN A 267 -25.02 2.79 -57.83
C GLN A 267 -26.01 2.21 -56.81
N GLY A 268 -25.70 2.43 -55.53
CA GLY A 268 -26.76 2.63 -54.55
C GLY A 268 -26.53 2.35 -53.07
N GLN A 269 -25.31 2.23 -52.55
CA GLN A 269 -25.04 2.41 -51.11
C GLN A 269 -23.53 2.50 -50.87
N LYS A 270 -22.99 3.70 -51.02
CA LYS A 270 -21.73 4.07 -50.40
C LYS A 270 -22.02 4.08 -48.89
N VAL A 271 -21.82 2.94 -48.20
CA VAL A 271 -21.66 2.98 -46.74
C VAL A 271 -20.51 3.93 -46.53
N VAL A 272 -20.83 5.09 -45.99
CA VAL A 272 -19.86 6.11 -45.62
C VAL A 272 -18.99 5.44 -44.57
N ALA A 273 -17.90 4.82 -45.00
CA ALA A 273 -16.72 4.72 -44.17
C ALA A 273 -16.50 6.16 -43.74
N ALA A 274 -16.83 6.45 -42.49
CA ALA A 274 -16.57 7.76 -41.93
C ALA A 274 -15.09 8.02 -42.20
N ASP A 275 -14.81 8.99 -43.08
CA ASP A 275 -13.46 9.50 -43.25
C ASP A 275 -12.92 9.73 -41.84
N PRO A 276 -11.72 9.23 -41.47
CA PRO A 276 -11.23 9.46 -40.13
C PRO A 276 -11.09 10.98 -39.98
N GLU A 277 -11.98 11.59 -39.20
CA GLU A 277 -11.97 13.04 -38.91
C GLU A 277 -10.63 13.48 -38.28
N PHE A 278 -9.81 12.51 -37.86
CA PHE A 278 -8.50 12.68 -37.27
C PHE A 278 -7.43 12.09 -38.19
N SER A 279 -6.35 12.86 -38.41
CA SER A 279 -5.22 12.37 -39.19
C SER A 279 -4.56 11.17 -38.50
N PRO A 280 -3.96 10.22 -39.25
CA PRO A 280 -3.30 9.08 -38.64
C PRO A 280 -2.17 9.49 -37.67
N GLU A 281 -1.48 10.59 -37.96
CA GLU A 281 -0.44 11.16 -37.10
C GLU A 281 -1.02 11.63 -35.75
N THR A 282 -2.15 12.35 -35.76
CA THR A 282 -2.79 12.80 -34.51
C THR A 282 -3.34 11.63 -33.68
N LEU A 283 -3.81 10.56 -34.33
CA LEU A 283 -4.22 9.34 -33.65
C LEU A 283 -3.02 8.63 -33.01
N GLU A 284 -1.88 8.57 -33.69
CA GLU A 284 -0.68 8.00 -33.13
C GLU A 284 -0.12 8.83 -31.96
N GLU A 285 -0.06 10.16 -32.11
CA GLU A 285 0.38 11.08 -31.07
C GLU A 285 -0.51 11.02 -29.82
N SER A 286 -1.83 11.09 -30.00
CA SER A 286 -2.77 10.94 -28.89
C SER A 286 -2.65 9.57 -28.25
N ALA A 287 -2.39 8.53 -29.05
CA ALA A 287 -2.18 7.20 -28.49
C ALA A 287 -0.91 7.08 -27.68
N GLN A 288 0.19 7.70 -28.11
CA GLN A 288 1.45 7.73 -27.37
C GLN A 288 1.29 8.56 -26.09
N TYR A 289 0.65 9.72 -26.18
CA TYR A 289 0.39 10.60 -25.04
C TYR A 289 -0.42 9.90 -23.94
N LEU A 290 -1.47 9.16 -24.30
CA LEU A 290 -2.32 8.44 -23.34
C LEU A 290 -1.64 7.22 -22.68
N ARG A 291 -0.51 6.73 -23.21
CA ARG A 291 0.30 5.67 -22.57
C ARG A 291 1.24 6.20 -21.48
N LEU A 292 1.53 7.50 -21.50
CA LEU A 292 2.46 8.12 -20.56
C LEU A 292 1.87 8.21 -19.15
N GLN A 293 2.75 8.22 -18.14
CA GLN A 293 2.33 8.42 -16.76
C GLN A 293 1.82 9.84 -16.55
N ALA A 294 1.07 10.08 -15.47
CA ALA A 294 0.56 11.41 -15.16
C ALA A 294 1.67 12.45 -15.00
N GLN A 295 2.83 12.04 -14.50
CA GLN A 295 4.00 12.90 -14.33
C GLN A 295 4.57 13.36 -15.68
N ASP A 296 4.86 12.42 -16.59
CA ASP A 296 5.40 12.76 -17.92
C ASP A 296 4.42 13.61 -18.73
N ARG A 297 3.11 13.34 -18.61
CA ARG A 297 2.07 14.15 -19.26
C ARG A 297 2.04 15.58 -18.72
N LEU A 298 2.25 15.76 -17.42
CA LEU A 298 2.35 17.08 -16.80
C LEU A 298 3.57 17.83 -17.35
N GLU A 299 4.73 17.19 -17.41
CA GLU A 299 5.96 17.79 -17.95
C GLU A 299 5.75 18.28 -19.39
N LEU A 300 5.09 17.49 -20.26
CA LEU A 300 4.79 17.89 -21.63
C LEU A 300 3.88 19.11 -21.72
N ILE A 301 2.82 19.17 -20.90
CA ILE A 301 1.94 20.35 -20.86
C ILE A 301 2.69 21.57 -20.33
N LEU A 302 3.52 21.41 -19.31
CA LEU A 302 4.30 22.51 -18.75
C LEU A 302 5.31 23.05 -19.77
N ALA A 303 5.99 22.17 -20.51
CA ALA A 303 6.87 22.56 -21.60
C ALA A 303 6.09 23.31 -22.69
N TYR A 304 4.93 22.80 -23.10
CA TYR A 304 4.08 23.47 -24.08
C TYR A 304 3.64 24.88 -23.64
N LEU A 305 3.21 25.03 -22.37
CA LEU A 305 2.83 26.32 -21.80
C LEU A 305 4.00 27.33 -21.80
N ARG A 306 5.21 26.86 -21.50
CA ARG A 306 6.41 27.69 -21.51
C ARG A 306 6.84 28.07 -22.93
N ASP A 307 6.88 27.12 -23.85
CA ASP A 307 7.39 27.34 -25.21
C ASP A 307 6.43 28.16 -26.06
N ARG A 308 5.11 27.96 -25.91
CA ARG A 308 4.10 28.60 -26.78
C ARG A 308 3.54 29.88 -26.18
N TYR A 309 3.24 29.85 -24.90
CA TYR A 309 2.57 30.97 -24.22
C TYR A 309 3.48 31.80 -23.36
N LEU A 310 4.74 31.41 -23.23
CA LEU A 310 5.66 32.01 -22.29
C LEU A 310 5.07 32.05 -20.87
N TYR A 311 4.34 31.00 -20.49
CA TYR A 311 3.63 30.93 -19.21
C TYR A 311 4.32 29.93 -18.26
N CYS A 312 4.65 30.39 -17.05
CA CYS A 312 5.13 29.49 -16.00
C CYS A 312 3.97 29.12 -15.06
N PHE A 313 3.64 27.83 -15.02
CA PHE A 313 2.61 27.28 -14.13
C PHE A 313 2.92 27.51 -12.65
N TRP A 314 4.19 27.40 -12.25
CA TRP A 314 4.61 27.54 -10.86
C TRP A 314 4.61 29.00 -10.38
N CYS A 315 5.06 29.94 -11.21
CA CYS A 315 4.95 31.38 -10.92
C CYS A 315 3.51 31.90 -11.03
N GLY A 316 2.68 31.26 -11.86
CA GLY A 316 1.32 31.71 -12.16
C GLY A 316 1.28 32.96 -13.08
N SER A 317 2.38 33.27 -13.76
CA SER A 317 2.54 34.48 -14.59
C SER A 317 2.87 34.14 -16.06
N GLN A 318 2.44 35.03 -16.95
CA GLN A 318 2.80 35.03 -18.37
C GLN A 318 3.86 36.09 -18.63
N TYR A 319 4.92 35.73 -19.36
CA TYR A 319 6.01 36.61 -19.74
C TYR A 319 5.84 37.12 -21.17
N HIS A 320 6.49 38.24 -21.51
CA HIS A 320 6.40 38.83 -22.83
C HIS A 320 7.46 38.30 -23.79
N SER A 321 8.60 37.82 -23.27
CA SER A 321 9.68 37.25 -24.07
C SER A 321 10.34 36.04 -23.37
N HIS A 322 10.98 35.19 -24.16
CA HIS A 322 11.75 34.07 -23.64
C HIS A 322 12.95 34.54 -22.78
N ASP A 323 13.55 35.67 -23.13
CA ASP A 323 14.66 36.25 -22.37
C ASP A 323 14.20 36.72 -20.99
N GLU A 324 13.06 37.42 -20.91
CA GLU A 324 12.44 37.83 -19.65
C GLU A 324 12.13 36.62 -18.77
N MET A 325 11.49 35.59 -19.32
CA MET A 325 11.23 34.35 -18.60
C MET A 325 12.52 33.72 -18.08
N SER A 326 13.60 33.68 -18.87
CA SER A 326 14.87 33.08 -18.44
C SER A 326 15.55 33.86 -17.29
N SER A 327 15.25 35.15 -17.15
CA SER A 327 15.83 36.01 -16.11
C SER A 327 14.98 36.09 -14.84
N GLU A 328 13.66 36.02 -14.98
CA GLU A 328 12.71 36.21 -13.87
C GLU A 328 12.19 34.90 -13.30
N CYS A 329 12.09 33.85 -14.10
CA CYS A 329 11.60 32.55 -13.67
C CYS A 329 12.74 31.73 -13.05
N PRO A 330 12.60 31.23 -11.80
CA PRO A 330 13.63 30.44 -11.12
C PRO A 330 14.07 29.17 -11.87
N GLY A 331 13.16 28.56 -12.64
CA GLY A 331 13.44 27.37 -13.44
C GLY A 331 12.18 26.80 -14.11
N PRO A 332 12.26 25.62 -14.74
CA PRO A 332 11.09 24.91 -15.27
C PRO A 332 10.42 23.99 -14.24
N ASP A 333 11.16 23.53 -13.24
CA ASP A 333 10.72 22.50 -12.31
C ASP A 333 10.06 23.08 -11.06
N GLU A 334 9.32 22.24 -10.34
CA GLU A 334 8.71 22.63 -9.06
C GLU A 334 9.78 23.02 -8.04
N ASP A 335 10.86 22.25 -7.97
CA ASP A 335 11.90 22.41 -6.94
C ASP A 335 12.66 23.75 -7.03
N ASP A 336 12.56 24.42 -8.17
CA ASP A 336 13.18 25.73 -8.40
C ASP A 336 12.37 26.90 -7.80
N HIS A 337 11.07 26.69 -7.50
CA HIS A 337 10.13 27.76 -7.11
C HIS A 337 9.72 27.70 -5.63
#